data_AF-A0A5C6DNJ3-F1
#
_entry.id   AF-A0A5C6DNJ3-F1
#
_cell.length_a   1.000
_cell.length_b   1.000
_cell.length_c   1.000
_cell.angle_alpha   90.00
_cell.angle_beta   90.00
_cell.angle_gamma   90.00
#
_symmetry.space_group_name_H-M   'P 1'
#
loop_
_entity.id
_entity.type
_entity.pdbx_description
1 polymer ?
#
loop_
_entity_poly.entity_id
_entity_poly.type
_entity_poly.pdbx_seq_one_letter_code
_entity_poly.pdbx_strand_id
1 'polypeptide(L)'
;MEKCCPQESGCLVCGDPQVYSRGLCQSHYRQFMTERASFENEATAAAYEQDALEKGWILPKQKGGRPKSWSPFQELAQRIREAAATLDDKKKQMPQIPGVTTASESGIPDVEPAGPANPTPVGRKKAAKKKPPTPAEIKKKLKEASNDKKKKQG
;
A
#
# COMPACT_ATOMS: atom_id res chain seq x y z
N MET A 1 15.27 29.47 -19.04
CA MET A 1 14.37 28.30 -18.96
C MET A 1 13.63 28.41 -17.64
N GLU A 2 12.61 29.25 -17.62
CA GLU A 2 11.87 29.59 -16.41
C GLU A 2 10.58 28.77 -16.36
N LYS A 3 10.55 27.82 -15.42
CA LYS A 3 9.42 27.42 -14.56
C LYS A 3 9.70 26.04 -13.99
N CYS A 4 10.37 25.99 -12.83
CA CYS A 4 10.38 24.82 -11.94
C CYS A 4 9.72 25.17 -10.60
N CYS A 5 8.72 26.05 -10.61
CA CYS A 5 7.88 26.23 -9.45
C CYS A 5 6.91 25.04 -9.37
N PRO A 6 6.72 24.44 -8.19
CA PRO A 6 5.74 23.39 -8.01
C PRO A 6 4.35 23.93 -8.39
N GLN A 7 3.63 23.19 -9.23
CA GLN A 7 2.30 23.58 -9.68
C GLN A 7 1.29 23.41 -8.53
N GLU A 8 0.30 24.31 -8.42
CA GLU A 8 -0.74 24.21 -7.38
C GLU A 8 -1.81 23.15 -7.69
N SER A 9 -1.94 22.74 -8.96
CA SER A 9 -2.92 21.76 -9.41
C SER A 9 -2.30 20.70 -10.32
N GLY A 10 -2.73 19.45 -10.15
CA GLY A 10 -2.20 18.33 -10.90
C GLY A 10 -0.83 17.86 -10.39
N CYS A 11 0.01 17.40 -11.32
CA CYS A 11 1.36 16.96 -11.03
C CYS A 11 2.24 18.16 -10.68
N LEU A 12 2.93 18.09 -9.54
CA LEU A 12 3.79 19.17 -9.05
C LEU A 12 4.95 19.53 -10.01
N VAL A 13 5.32 18.63 -10.93
CA VAL A 13 6.43 18.82 -11.88
C VAL A 13 5.94 19.34 -13.24
N CYS A 14 4.92 18.71 -13.84
CA CYS A 14 4.46 19.04 -15.20
C CYS A 14 3.05 19.63 -15.29
N GLY A 15 2.30 19.68 -14.18
CA GLY A 15 0.91 20.15 -14.16
C GLY A 15 -0.11 19.16 -14.72
N ASP A 16 0.27 17.92 -15.04
CA ASP A 16 -0.68 16.91 -15.52
C ASP A 16 -1.83 16.69 -14.51
N PRO A 17 -3.11 16.73 -14.94
CA PRO A 17 -4.23 16.57 -14.02
C PRO A 17 -4.29 15.16 -13.41
N GLN A 18 -3.68 14.17 -14.05
CA GLN A 18 -3.66 12.78 -13.60
C GLN A 18 -2.59 12.55 -12.53
N VAL A 19 -2.94 12.87 -11.28
CA VAL A 19 -2.09 12.61 -10.11
C VAL A 19 -2.19 11.14 -9.70
N TYR A 20 -1.04 10.47 -9.58
CA TYR A 20 -0.95 9.07 -9.17
C TYR A 20 -0.66 8.93 -7.68
N SER A 21 0.50 9.43 -7.24
CA SER A 21 0.91 9.34 -5.84
C SER A 21 1.82 10.51 -5.48
N ARG A 22 1.70 10.99 -4.23
CA ARG A 22 2.53 12.07 -3.68
C ARG A 22 2.53 13.36 -4.50
N GLY A 23 1.43 13.67 -5.19
CA GLY A 23 1.35 14.85 -6.06
C GLY A 23 2.08 14.70 -7.40
N LEU A 24 2.52 13.49 -7.77
CA LEU A 24 3.17 13.23 -9.06
C LEU A 24 2.28 12.40 -9.98
N CYS A 25 2.36 12.65 -11.28
CA CYS A 25 1.84 11.74 -12.30
C CYS A 25 2.68 10.45 -12.34
N GLN A 26 2.17 9.41 -13.01
CA GLN A 26 2.82 8.09 -13.02
C GLN A 26 4.24 8.12 -13.61
N SER A 27 4.49 8.96 -14.62
CA SER A 27 5.80 9.11 -15.26
C SER A 27 6.84 9.69 -14.30
N HIS A 28 6.56 10.87 -13.73
CA HIS A 28 7.46 11.53 -12.78
C HIS A 28 7.63 10.73 -11.49
N TYR A 29 6.58 10.03 -11.03
CA TYR A 29 6.71 9.13 -9.89
C TYR A 29 7.71 8.00 -10.16
N ARG A 30 7.69 7.39 -11.35
CA ARG A 30 8.65 6.34 -11.73
C ARG A 30 10.07 6.88 -11.87
N GLN A 31 10.24 8.08 -12.45
CA GLN A 31 11.55 8.74 -12.53
C GLN A 31 12.09 9.03 -11.13
N PHE A 32 11.31 9.67 -10.26
CA PHE A 32 11.66 9.93 -8.87
C PHE A 32 12.07 8.64 -8.13
N MET A 33 11.31 7.55 -8.29
CA MET A 33 11.66 6.26 -7.69
C MET A 33 12.93 5.64 -8.27
N THR A 34 13.22 5.86 -9.55
CA THR A 34 14.43 5.38 -10.22
C THR A 34 15.66 6.16 -9.74
N GLU A 35 15.56 7.49 -9.62
CA GLU A 35 16.62 8.32 -9.05
C GLU A 35 16.84 7.99 -7.57
N ARG A 36 15.77 7.86 -6.79
CA ARG A 36 15.87 7.45 -5.38
C ARG A 36 16.54 6.08 -5.22
N ALA A 37 16.31 5.16 -6.16
CA ALA A 37 16.92 3.83 -6.16
C ALA A 37 18.37 3.81 -6.68
N SER A 38 18.84 4.88 -7.33
CA SER A 38 20.23 4.97 -7.80
C SER A 38 21.20 5.25 -6.66
N PHE A 39 20.72 5.82 -5.55
CA PHE A 39 21.51 6.03 -4.35
C PHE A 39 21.80 4.71 -3.63
N GLU A 40 23.08 4.41 -3.43
CA GLU A 40 23.53 3.19 -2.76
C GLU A 40 23.20 3.18 -1.26
N ASN A 41 23.18 4.36 -0.64
CA ASN A 41 22.88 4.52 0.78
C ASN A 41 21.44 4.95 1.03
N GLU A 42 20.77 4.28 1.96
CA GLU A 42 19.39 4.63 2.35
C GLU A 42 19.31 6.01 3.01
N ALA A 43 20.36 6.44 3.72
CA ALA A 43 20.46 7.78 4.29
C ALA A 43 20.49 8.88 3.22
N THR A 44 21.23 8.68 2.13
CA THR A 44 21.28 9.66 1.02
C THR A 44 19.97 9.66 0.24
N ALA A 45 19.33 8.50 0.07
CA ALA A 45 18.00 8.40 -0.54
C ALA A 45 16.92 9.12 0.30
N ALA A 46 17.02 9.04 1.63
CA ALA A 46 16.14 9.76 2.54
C ALA A 46 16.38 11.28 2.52
N ALA A 47 17.64 11.72 2.44
CA ALA A 47 17.98 13.14 2.29
C ALA A 47 17.44 13.72 0.97
N TYR A 48 17.58 12.99 -0.14
CA TYR A 48 16.98 13.37 -1.43
C TYR A 48 15.45 13.50 -1.34
N GLU A 49 14.79 12.57 -0.65
CA GLU A 49 13.34 12.65 -0.42
C GLU A 49 12.95 13.86 0.45
N GLN A 50 13.75 14.22 1.46
CA GLN A 50 13.53 15.44 2.26
C GLN A 50 13.74 16.71 1.45
N ASP A 51 14.79 16.78 0.65
CA ASP A 51 15.07 17.94 -0.21
C ASP A 51 13.95 18.16 -1.24
N ALA A 52 13.42 17.07 -1.81
CA ALA A 52 12.24 17.13 -2.68
C ALA A 52 10.96 17.56 -1.95
N LEU A 53 10.80 17.20 -0.67
CA LEU A 53 9.68 17.67 0.16
C LEU A 53 9.78 19.16 0.47
N GLU A 54 10.97 19.63 0.85
CA GLU A 54 11.22 21.03 1.19
C GLU A 54 11.02 21.95 -0.01
N LYS A 55 11.44 21.49 -1.19
CA LYS A 55 11.19 22.19 -2.47
C LYS A 55 9.73 22.12 -2.93
N GLY A 56 8.88 21.35 -2.25
CA GLY A 56 7.47 21.16 -2.62
C GLY A 56 7.28 20.35 -3.91
N TRP A 57 8.26 19.54 -4.31
CA TRP A 57 8.17 18.72 -5.53
C TRP A 57 7.42 17.42 -5.31
N ILE A 58 7.32 16.97 -4.07
CA ILE A 58 6.53 15.80 -3.67
C ILE A 58 5.73 16.12 -2.40
N LEU A 59 4.60 15.45 -2.22
CA LEU A 59 3.83 15.51 -0.98
C LEU A 59 4.38 14.52 0.07
N PRO A 60 4.23 14.82 1.38
CA PRO A 60 4.62 13.91 2.44
C PRO A 60 3.85 12.58 2.33
N LYS A 61 4.48 11.48 2.76
CA LYS A 61 3.77 10.20 2.88
C LYS A 61 2.60 10.43 3.84
N GLN A 62 1.37 10.31 3.35
CA GLN A 62 0.24 10.15 4.25
C GLN A 62 0.45 8.83 4.98
N LYS A 63 0.81 8.92 6.27
CA LYS A 63 0.84 7.77 7.17
C LYS A 63 -0.58 7.21 7.16
N GLY A 64 -0.74 6.06 6.50
CA GLY A 64 -2.03 5.43 6.26
C GLY A 64 -2.75 5.10 7.55
N GLY A 65 -3.49 6.06 8.06
CA GLY A 65 -4.72 5.83 8.78
C GLY A 65 -5.83 6.20 7.82
N ARG A 66 -6.80 5.30 7.61
CA ARG A 66 -8.09 5.72 7.09
C ARG A 66 -8.52 6.87 8.00
N PRO A 67 -8.64 8.12 7.51
CA PRO A 67 -9.16 9.18 8.35
C PRO A 67 -10.50 8.65 8.85
N LYS A 68 -10.71 8.69 10.17
CA LYS A 68 -12.01 8.45 10.77
C LYS A 68 -12.87 9.69 10.44
N SER A 69 -13.00 10.01 9.15
CA SER A 69 -13.95 10.98 8.68
C SER A 69 -15.29 10.36 9.00
N TRP A 70 -16.01 11.01 9.91
CA TRP A 70 -17.41 10.77 10.17
C TRP A 70 -18.11 10.67 8.81
N SER A 71 -18.43 9.43 8.43
CA SER A 71 -19.03 9.13 7.15
C SER A 71 -20.51 8.89 7.41
N PRO A 72 -21.43 9.53 6.67
CA PRO A 72 -22.86 9.26 6.82
C PRO A 72 -23.18 7.77 6.62
N PHE A 73 -22.34 7.04 5.87
CA PHE A 73 -22.45 5.60 5.69
C PHE A 73 -22.12 4.78 6.95
N GLN A 74 -21.32 5.31 7.89
CA GLN A 74 -21.08 4.63 9.17
C GLN A 74 -22.34 4.61 10.04
N GLU A 75 -23.07 5.72 10.07
CA GLU A 75 -24.33 5.82 10.81
C GLU A 75 -25.39 4.91 10.20
N LEU A 76 -25.47 4.86 8.86
CA LEU A 76 -26.34 3.91 8.15
C LEU A 76 -25.96 2.46 8.44
N ALA A 77 -24.67 2.11 8.37
CA ALA A 77 -24.19 0.76 8.65
C ALA A 77 -24.38 0.34 10.12
N GLN A 78 -24.40 1.30 11.06
CA GLN A 78 -24.70 1.04 12.46
C GLN A 78 -26.20 0.77 12.65
N ARG A 79 -27.05 1.61 12.06
CA ARG A 79 -28.52 1.43 12.08
C ARG A 79 -28.95 0.08 11.50
N ILE A 80 -28.35 -0.36 10.39
CA ILE A 80 -28.67 -1.67 9.78
C ILE A 80 -28.26 -2.83 10.70
N ARG A 81 -27.12 -2.73 11.39
CA ARG A 81 -26.66 -3.75 12.34
C ARG A 81 -27.57 -3.86 13.56
N GLU A 82 -28.02 -2.73 14.09
CA GLU A 82 -28.98 -2.68 15.21
C GLU A 82 -30.34 -3.24 14.78
N ALA A 83 -30.82 -2.87 13.59
CA ALA A 83 -32.04 -3.43 13.02
C ALA A 83 -31.95 -4.96 12.82
N ALA A 84 -30.82 -5.48 12.33
CA ALA A 84 -30.61 -6.92 12.20
C ALA A 84 -30.57 -7.62 13.56
N ALA A 85 -29.93 -7.04 14.57
CA ALA A 85 -29.88 -7.59 15.91
C ALA A 85 -31.27 -7.69 16.57
N THR A 86 -32.16 -6.73 16.34
CA THR A 86 -33.54 -6.76 16.88
C THR A 86 -34.46 -7.78 16.20
N LEU A 87 -34.16 -8.20 14.96
CA LEU A 87 -34.95 -9.21 14.25
C LEU A 87 -34.63 -10.64 14.69
N ASP A 88 -33.39 -10.91 15.14
CA ASP A 88 -32.97 -12.23 15.60
C ASP A 88 -33.61 -12.62 16.94
N ASP A 89 -33.83 -11.65 17.84
CA ASP A 89 -34.49 -11.88 19.14
C ASP A 89 -35.97 -12.24 19.00
N LYS A 90 -36.65 -11.68 17.98
CA LYS A 90 -38.06 -12.01 17.67
C LYS A 90 -38.24 -13.39 17.03
N LYS A 91 -37.19 -13.98 16.45
CA LYS A 91 -37.27 -15.29 15.78
C LYS A 91 -37.28 -16.47 16.77
N LYS A 92 -36.85 -16.28 18.02
CA LYS A 92 -36.96 -17.29 19.09
C LYS A 92 -38.36 -17.43 19.70
N GLN A 93 -39.30 -16.57 19.36
CA GLN A 93 -40.66 -16.56 19.93
C GLN A 93 -41.76 -17.00 18.94
N MET A 94 -41.43 -17.67 17.85
CA MET A 94 -42.45 -18.41 17.09
C MET A 94 -42.58 -19.83 17.66
N PRO A 95 -43.76 -20.26 18.13
CA PRO A 95 -44.00 -21.65 18.45
C PRO A 95 -43.79 -22.49 17.17
N GLN A 96 -43.03 -23.58 17.32
CA GLN A 96 -42.87 -24.56 16.25
C GLN A 96 -44.26 -25.03 15.81
N ILE A 97 -44.61 -24.77 14.56
CA ILE A 97 -45.75 -25.38 13.90
C ILE A 97 -45.19 -26.64 13.22
N PRO A 98 -45.42 -27.86 13.75
CA PRO A 98 -44.97 -29.07 13.09
C PRO A 98 -45.86 -29.31 11.87
N GLY A 99 -45.29 -29.15 10.68
CA GLY A 99 -45.89 -29.63 9.43
C GLY A 99 -46.11 -28.54 8.38
N VAL A 100 -45.06 -28.20 7.64
CA VAL A 100 -45.23 -27.87 6.22
C VAL A 100 -44.05 -28.40 5.43
N THR A 101 -44.26 -29.61 4.89
CA THR A 101 -43.47 -30.18 3.80
C THR A 101 -44.07 -29.70 2.49
N THR A 102 -43.40 -28.79 1.79
CA THR A 102 -43.55 -28.53 0.34
C THR A 102 -42.29 -27.78 -0.10
N ALA A 103 -41.27 -28.44 -0.66
CA ALA A 103 -41.17 -28.91 -2.05
C ALA A 103 -41.44 -27.77 -3.06
N SER A 104 -40.36 -27.22 -3.63
CA SER A 104 -40.26 -26.40 -4.85
C SER A 104 -38.76 -26.04 -4.96
N GLU A 105 -37.88 -26.87 -5.51
CA GLU A 105 -37.66 -27.14 -6.94
C GLU A 105 -38.05 -25.96 -7.84
N SER A 106 -37.08 -25.09 -8.11
CA SER A 106 -37.13 -24.13 -9.21
C SER A 106 -35.71 -23.96 -9.72
N GLY A 107 -35.48 -24.51 -10.92
CA GLY A 107 -34.19 -24.61 -11.57
C GLY A 107 -33.49 -23.26 -11.76
N ILE A 108 -32.19 -23.30 -11.53
CA ILE A 108 -31.24 -22.27 -11.93
C ILE A 108 -30.76 -22.68 -13.32
N PRO A 109 -30.92 -21.86 -14.37
CA PRO A 109 -30.27 -22.12 -15.63
C PRO A 109 -28.75 -22.00 -15.44
N ASP A 110 -28.07 -23.11 -15.73
CA ASP A 110 -26.64 -23.24 -15.93
C ASP A 110 -26.21 -22.25 -17.03
N VAL A 111 -25.70 -21.09 -16.63
CA VAL A 111 -25.05 -20.15 -17.53
C VAL A 111 -23.56 -20.25 -17.26
N GLU A 112 -22.88 -20.92 -18.18
CA GLU A 112 -21.44 -21.06 -18.28
C GLU A 112 -20.81 -19.68 -18.55
N PRO A 113 -20.05 -19.06 -17.62
CA PRO A 113 -19.24 -17.92 -17.97
C PRO A 113 -17.92 -18.43 -18.56
N ALA A 114 -17.80 -18.30 -19.88
CA ALA A 114 -16.55 -18.43 -20.61
C ALA A 114 -15.44 -17.65 -19.88
N GLY A 115 -14.45 -18.41 -19.39
CA GLY A 115 -13.36 -17.87 -18.60
C GLY A 115 -12.45 -16.95 -19.41
N PRO A 116 -12.05 -15.78 -18.89
CA PRO A 116 -10.85 -15.12 -19.38
C PRO A 116 -9.63 -15.90 -18.91
N ALA A 117 -8.86 -16.39 -19.88
CA ALA A 117 -7.55 -17.00 -19.72
C ALA A 117 -6.68 -16.18 -18.75
N ASN A 118 -6.38 -16.76 -17.60
CA ASN A 118 -5.41 -16.22 -16.66
C ASN A 118 -4.00 -16.53 -17.21
N PRO A 119 -3.14 -15.54 -17.49
CA PRO A 119 -1.77 -15.82 -17.86
C PRO A 119 -1.01 -16.41 -16.68
N THR A 120 -0.45 -17.59 -16.91
CA THR A 120 0.45 -18.35 -16.06
C THR A 120 1.52 -17.44 -15.42
N PRO A 121 1.66 -17.37 -14.08
CA PRO A 121 2.77 -16.70 -13.46
C PRO A 121 4.06 -17.52 -13.72
N VAL A 122 4.86 -17.04 -14.66
CA VAL A 122 6.24 -17.50 -14.87
C VAL A 122 7.00 -17.43 -13.55
N GLY A 123 7.47 -18.60 -13.10
CA GLY A 123 8.13 -18.80 -11.82
C GLY A 123 9.28 -17.82 -11.61
N ARG A 124 9.07 -16.85 -10.71
CA ARG A 124 10.18 -16.11 -10.10
C ARG A 124 10.91 -17.07 -9.17
N LYS A 125 12.08 -17.52 -9.63
CA LYS A 125 13.09 -18.19 -8.79
C LYS A 125 13.23 -17.39 -7.48
N LYS A 126 12.87 -18.03 -6.36
CA LYS A 126 13.10 -17.50 -5.02
C LYS A 126 14.60 -17.24 -4.88
N ALA A 127 15.02 -15.98 -5.02
CA ALA A 127 16.34 -15.57 -4.59
C ALA A 127 16.43 -15.86 -3.09
N ALA A 128 17.40 -16.70 -2.71
CA ALA A 128 17.71 -17.00 -1.33
C ALA A 128 17.89 -15.69 -0.56
N LYS A 129 16.97 -15.44 0.37
CA LYS A 129 16.93 -14.27 1.24
C LYS A 129 18.14 -14.35 2.16
N LYS A 130 19.29 -13.83 1.72
CA LYS A 130 20.45 -13.62 2.60
C LYS A 130 19.98 -12.72 3.73
N LYS A 131 19.99 -13.24 4.97
CA LYS A 131 19.62 -12.47 6.15
C LYS A 131 20.49 -11.21 6.19
N PRO A 132 19.91 -10.02 6.42
CA PRO A 132 20.70 -8.81 6.62
C PRO A 132 21.66 -9.02 7.79
N PRO A 133 22.90 -8.53 7.72
CA PRO A 133 23.87 -8.67 8.80
C PRO A 133 23.34 -8.00 10.06
N THR A 134 23.48 -8.69 11.20
CA THR A 134 23.03 -8.15 12.48
C THR A 134 23.90 -6.96 12.88
N PRO A 135 23.37 -5.97 13.63
CA PRO A 135 24.13 -4.80 14.07
C PRO A 135 25.37 -5.16 14.93
N ALA A 136 25.41 -6.34 15.53
CA ALA A 136 26.59 -6.86 16.23
C ALA A 136 27.74 -7.23 15.27
N GLU A 137 27.41 -7.77 14.09
CA GLU A 137 28.38 -8.18 13.07
C GLU A 137 29.03 -6.97 12.37
N ILE A 138 28.24 -5.91 12.14
CA ILE A 138 28.72 -4.66 11.54
C ILE A 138 29.74 -3.96 12.46
N LYS A 139 29.50 -3.94 13.78
CA LYS A 139 30.44 -3.34 14.75
C LYS A 139 31.78 -4.07 14.82
N LYS A 140 31.80 -5.40 14.64
CA LYS A 140 33.04 -6.17 14.65
C LYS A 140 33.93 -5.84 13.43
N LYS A 141 33.34 -5.77 12.23
CA LYS A 141 34.06 -5.42 10.99
C LYS A 141 34.65 -4.01 11.00
N LEU A 142 33.97 -3.02 11.59
CA LEU A 142 34.53 -1.67 11.70
C LEU A 142 35.76 -1.61 12.61
N LYS A 143 35.84 -2.47 13.63
CA LYS A 143 36.95 -2.46 14.58
C LYS A 143 38.22 -3.12 14.01
N GLU A 144 38.09 -4.13 13.16
CA GLU A 144 39.23 -4.76 12.46
C GLU A 144 39.83 -3.84 11.38
N ALA A 145 39.01 -3.10 10.62
CA ALA A 145 39.51 -2.19 9.58
C ALA A 145 40.33 -1.01 10.13
N SER A 146 40.13 -0.63 11.39
CA SER A 146 40.86 0.49 12.01
C SER A 146 42.28 0.11 12.46
N ASN A 147 42.55 -1.19 12.68
CA ASN A 147 43.85 -1.63 13.19
C ASN A 147 44.90 -1.85 12.08
N ASP A 148 44.47 -2.16 10.85
CA ASP A 148 45.36 -2.37 9.70
C ASP A 148 46.01 -1.05 9.22
N LYS A 149 45.29 0.07 9.39
CA LYS A 149 45.79 1.39 8.96
C LYS A 149 46.90 1.95 9.85
N LYS A 150 47.02 1.46 11.09
CA LYS A 150 48.05 1.91 12.05
C LYS A 150 49.41 1.22 11.86
N LYS A 151 49.45 0.10 11.11
CA LYS A 151 50.69 -0.68 10.89
C LYS A 151 51.49 -0.26 9.64
N LYS A 152 50.93 0.58 8.76
CA LYS A 152 51.59 1.06 7.52
C LYS A 152 52.24 2.45 7.63
N GLN A 153 52.28 3.05 8.82
CA GLN A 153 52.90 4.36 9.07
C GLN A 153 54.07 4.30 10.06
N GLY A 154 54.57 3.11 10.37
CA GLY A 154 55.77 2.89 11.17
C GLY A 154 56.86 2.28 10.32
#